data_AF-A0A8B4RDK4-F1
#
_entry.id   AF-A0A8B4RDK4-F1
#
_cell.length_a   1.000
_cell.length_b   1.000
_cell.length_c   1.000
_cell.angle_alpha   90.00
_cell.angle_beta   90.00
_cell.angle_gamma   90.00
#
_symmetry.space_group_name_H-M   'P 1'
#
loop_
_entity.id
_entity.type
_entity.pdbx_description
1 polymer ?
#
loop_
_entity_poly.entity_id
_entity_poly.type
_entity_poly.pdbx_seq_one_letter_code
_entity_poly.pdbx_strand_id
1 'polypeptide(L)'
;MSKEFDYVAFAKDFEATNGRPPTADELDNAKWEHFGIRWHTPEESQAELERINASYKPSFGEHLKDALGFLGRGFFKALFFVLMSPLYLTMLFLNLIKSAIGVMVIWFVSKFAIFCLMAIAGFTMYDGDYTKFPKSITWVANLLFGDTVFSETGSINFFPHPVLDAWIIGIVIVLLALLVTFSKVEEYNK
;
A
#
# COMPACT_ATOMS: atom_id res chain seq x y z
N MET A 1 -45.37 10.23 7.08
CA MET A 1 -46.18 11.42 7.43
C MET A 1 -45.33 12.65 7.16
N SER A 2 -45.51 13.31 6.02
CA SER A 2 -44.87 14.61 5.74
C SER A 2 -45.63 15.69 6.49
N LYS A 3 -45.30 15.90 7.76
CA LYS A 3 -45.74 17.12 8.45
C LYS A 3 -44.79 18.22 8.00
N GLU A 4 -45.27 19.12 7.16
CA GLU A 4 -44.57 20.35 6.82
C GLU A 4 -44.14 21.07 8.11
N PHE A 5 -42.96 21.70 8.09
CA PHE A 5 -42.46 22.45 9.23
C PHE A 5 -43.29 23.73 9.37
N ASP A 6 -43.98 23.87 10.50
CA ASP A 6 -44.81 25.05 10.80
C ASP A 6 -43.94 26.16 11.40
N TYR A 7 -43.48 27.04 10.52
CA TYR A 7 -42.67 28.21 10.87
C TYR A 7 -43.35 29.14 11.89
N VAL A 8 -44.67 29.27 11.82
CA VAL A 8 -45.42 30.21 12.65
C VAL A 8 -45.57 29.66 14.06
N ALA A 9 -45.89 28.37 14.18
CA ALA A 9 -45.96 27.68 15.46
C ALA A 9 -44.59 27.69 16.16
N PHE A 10 -43.52 27.33 15.44
CA PHE A 10 -42.17 27.34 15.99
C PHE A 10 -41.74 28.74 16.46
N ALA A 11 -41.96 29.78 15.65
CA ALA A 11 -41.56 31.14 16.03
C ALA A 11 -42.30 31.65 17.27
N LYS A 12 -43.58 31.31 17.41
CA LYS A 12 -44.40 31.67 18.57
C LYS A 12 -43.96 30.95 19.84
N ASP A 13 -43.65 29.66 19.75
CA ASP A 13 -43.15 28.88 20.89
C ASP A 13 -41.73 29.33 21.29
N PHE A 14 -40.89 29.66 20.31
CA PHE A 14 -39.56 30.20 20.55
C PHE A 14 -39.61 31.57 21.23
N GLU A 15 -40.50 32.47 20.80
CA GLU A 15 -40.70 33.77 21.43
C GLU A 15 -41.29 33.65 22.84
N ALA A 16 -42.24 32.74 23.05
CA ALA A 16 -42.79 32.45 24.38
C ALA A 16 -41.73 31.91 25.36
N THR A 17 -40.74 31.19 24.85
CA THR A 17 -39.66 30.59 25.66
C THR A 17 -38.50 31.54 25.90
N ASN A 18 -38.08 32.27 24.85
CA ASN A 18 -36.84 33.05 24.86
C ASN A 18 -37.08 34.58 24.93
N GLY A 19 -38.32 35.04 24.89
CA GLY A 19 -38.69 36.46 24.97
C GLY A 19 -38.24 37.30 23.77
N ARG A 20 -37.84 36.65 22.67
CA ARG A 20 -37.41 37.28 21.42
C ARG A 20 -37.81 36.42 20.22
N PRO A 21 -37.99 37.02 19.02
CA PRO A 21 -38.17 36.23 17.81
C PRO A 21 -36.90 35.41 17.48
N PRO A 22 -37.04 34.23 16.85
CA PRO A 22 -35.91 33.43 16.39
C PRO A 22 -35.14 34.16 15.28
N THR A 23 -33.82 33.95 15.23
CA THR A 23 -33.00 34.42 14.10
C THR A 23 -33.18 33.50 12.88
N ALA A 24 -32.75 33.96 11.70
CA ALA A 24 -32.84 33.18 10.47
C ALA A 24 -32.10 31.83 10.56
N ASP A 25 -30.95 31.83 11.25
CA ASP A 25 -30.13 30.63 11.43
C ASP A 25 -30.79 29.63 12.40
N GLU A 26 -31.43 30.11 13.46
CA GLU A 26 -32.19 29.27 14.41
C GLU A 26 -33.43 28.65 13.75
N LEU A 27 -34.08 29.40 12.85
CA LEU A 27 -35.24 28.94 12.10
C LEU A 27 -34.86 27.90 11.03
N ASP A 28 -33.74 28.11 10.34
CA ASP A 28 -33.25 27.15 9.33
C ASP A 28 -32.78 25.86 9.99
N ASN A 29 -32.03 25.95 11.11
CA ASN A 29 -31.58 24.76 11.83
C ASN A 29 -32.76 23.94 12.39
N ALA A 30 -33.77 24.60 12.97
CA ALA A 30 -34.98 23.93 13.47
C ALA A 30 -35.79 23.24 12.35
N LYS A 31 -35.83 23.84 11.16
CA LYS A 31 -36.44 23.24 9.98
C LYS A 31 -35.71 21.95 9.59
N TRP A 32 -34.38 21.96 9.52
CA TRP A 32 -33.60 20.78 9.14
C TRP A 32 -33.63 19.68 10.21
N GLU A 33 -33.61 20.04 11.50
CA GLU A 33 -33.79 19.09 12.60
C GLU A 33 -35.16 18.41 12.56
N HIS A 34 -36.22 19.12 12.19
CA HIS A 34 -37.57 18.54 12.00
C HIS A 34 -37.60 17.45 10.91
N PHE A 35 -36.71 17.53 9.93
CA PHE A 35 -36.52 16.50 8.89
C PHE A 35 -35.45 15.45 9.25
N GLY A 36 -34.89 15.49 10.46
CA GLY A 36 -33.86 14.56 10.94
C GLY A 36 -32.47 14.81 10.38
N ILE A 37 -32.22 15.98 9.80
CA ILE A 37 -30.93 16.37 9.24
C ILE A 37 -30.27 17.35 10.22
N ARG A 38 -29.23 16.90 10.93
CA ARG A 38 -28.36 17.78 11.72
C ARG A 38 -27.20 18.25 10.86
N TRP A 39 -27.12 19.56 10.67
CA TRP A 39 -25.95 20.18 10.07
C TRP A 39 -24.94 20.50 11.16
N HIS A 40 -23.79 19.84 11.11
CA HIS A 40 -22.63 20.25 11.91
C HIS A 40 -22.00 21.47 11.23
N THR A 41 -21.62 22.47 12.02
CA THR A 41 -20.83 23.56 11.48
C THR A 41 -19.48 23.01 10.97
N PRO A 42 -18.79 23.72 10.04
CA PRO A 42 -17.47 23.30 9.58
C PRO A 42 -16.48 23.11 10.74
N GLU A 43 -16.61 23.93 11.79
CA GLU A 43 -15.78 23.88 13.00
C GLU A 43 -16.09 22.65 13.87
N GLU A 44 -17.38 22.32 14.08
CA GLU A 44 -17.78 21.11 14.81
C GLU A 44 -17.38 19.83 14.07
N SER A 45 -17.51 19.83 12.74
CA SER A 45 -17.09 18.70 11.90
C SER A 45 -15.57 18.50 11.97
N GLN A 46 -14.79 19.59 11.99
CA GLN A 46 -13.33 19.51 12.14
C GLN A 46 -12.92 19.05 13.54
N ALA A 47 -13.58 19.53 14.59
CA ALA A 47 -13.30 19.11 15.96
C ALA A 47 -13.64 17.62 16.19
N GLU A 48 -14.71 17.10 15.59
CA GLU A 48 -15.02 15.67 15.62
C GLU A 48 -14.02 14.84 14.80
N LEU A 49 -13.61 15.33 13.63
CA LEU A 49 -12.58 14.67 12.83
C LEU A 49 -11.22 14.62 13.56
N GLU A 50 -10.82 15.70 14.22
CA GLU A 50 -9.61 15.75 15.03
C GLU A 50 -9.70 14.80 16.23
N ARG A 51 -10.87 14.71 16.87
CA ARG A 51 -11.12 13.76 17.97
C ARG A 51 -11.05 12.31 17.51
N ILE A 52 -11.62 12.01 16.33
CA ILE A 52 -11.58 10.68 15.73
C ILE A 52 -10.15 10.34 15.34
N ASN A 53 -9.42 11.25 14.69
CA ASN A 53 -8.04 11.06 14.25
C ASN A 53 -7.06 10.91 15.44
N ALA A 54 -7.32 11.60 16.55
CA ALA A 54 -6.53 11.47 17.78
C ALA A 54 -6.74 10.11 18.50
N SER A 55 -7.92 9.48 18.33
CA SER A 55 -8.21 8.14 18.89
C SER A 55 -7.92 6.99 17.93
N TYR A 56 -7.77 7.28 16.64
CA TYR A 56 -7.63 6.28 15.61
C TYR A 56 -6.16 5.96 15.34
N LYS A 57 -5.78 4.70 15.60
CA LYS A 57 -4.47 4.18 15.24
C LYS A 57 -4.66 3.29 14.00
N PRO A 58 -4.27 3.76 12.80
CA PRO A 58 -4.48 2.99 11.58
C PRO A 58 -3.74 1.65 11.67
N SER A 59 -4.44 0.59 11.28
CA SER A 59 -3.87 -0.75 11.23
C SER A 59 -3.01 -0.94 9.98
N PHE A 60 -2.08 -1.90 10.00
CA PHE A 60 -1.25 -2.23 8.83
C PHE A 60 -2.09 -2.58 7.59
N GLY A 61 -3.27 -3.19 7.80
CA GLY A 61 -4.22 -3.50 6.72
C GLY A 61 -4.85 -2.27 6.08
N GLU A 62 -5.12 -1.22 6.87
CA GLU A 62 -5.65 0.05 6.35
C GLU A 62 -4.57 0.84 5.61
N HIS A 63 -3.32 0.85 6.10
CA HIS A 63 -2.19 1.38 5.36
C HIS A 63 -1.95 0.65 4.03
N LEU A 64 -2.08 -0.68 4.01
CA LEU A 64 -2.01 -1.48 2.79
C LEU A 64 -3.17 -1.17 1.84
N LYS A 65 -4.39 -1.02 2.38
CA LYS A 65 -5.58 -0.72 1.58
C LYS A 65 -5.53 0.68 1.00
N ASP A 66 -4.98 1.66 1.71
CA ASP A 66 -4.74 3.00 1.20
C ASP A 66 -3.61 3.02 0.17
N ALA A 67 -2.51 2.29 0.42
CA ALA A 67 -1.43 2.14 -0.56
C ALA A 67 -1.90 1.44 -1.85
N LEU A 68 -2.72 0.39 -1.73
CA LEU A 68 -3.37 -0.29 -2.85
C LEU A 68 -4.45 0.58 -3.52
N GLY A 69 -5.18 1.37 -2.73
CA GLY A 69 -6.19 2.31 -3.21
C GLY A 69 -5.58 3.46 -4.03
N PHE A 70 -4.39 3.93 -3.63
CA PHE A 70 -3.56 4.86 -4.37
C PHE A 70 -3.10 4.27 -5.71
N LEU A 71 -2.69 3.00 -5.71
CA LEU A 71 -2.39 2.18 -6.90
C LEU A 71 -3.58 2.01 -7.87
N GLY A 72 -4.82 2.20 -7.40
CA GLY A 72 -6.02 2.07 -8.23
C GLY A 72 -6.52 3.39 -8.82
N ARG A 73 -6.63 4.46 -8.03
CA ARG A 73 -7.34 5.69 -8.43
C ARG A 73 -6.49 6.74 -9.13
N GLY A 74 -5.19 6.84 -8.80
CA GLY A 74 -4.28 7.85 -9.35
C GLY A 74 -3.13 7.27 -10.17
N PHE A 75 -2.70 6.06 -9.85
CA PHE A 75 -1.53 5.43 -10.44
C PHE A 75 -1.64 5.21 -11.94
N PHE A 76 -2.75 4.70 -12.48
CA PHE A 76 -2.87 4.50 -13.94
C PHE A 76 -2.86 5.82 -14.72
N LYS A 77 -3.43 6.89 -14.16
CA LYS A 77 -3.40 8.21 -14.78
C LYS A 77 -2.00 8.83 -14.73
N ALA A 78 -1.32 8.70 -13.59
CA ALA A 78 0.07 9.12 -13.42
C ALA A 78 1.04 8.29 -14.29
N LEU A 79 0.82 6.98 -14.40
CA LEU A 79 1.54 6.06 -15.27
C LEU A 79 1.40 6.46 -16.74
N PHE A 80 0.17 6.77 -17.18
CA PHE A 80 -0.07 7.22 -18.54
C PHE A 80 0.61 8.57 -18.82
N PHE A 81 0.59 9.50 -17.85
CA PHE A 81 1.27 10.79 -17.95
C PHE A 81 2.80 10.65 -18.00
N VAL A 82 3.37 9.77 -17.18
CA VAL A 82 4.81 9.44 -17.15
C VAL A 82 5.25 8.78 -18.46
N LEU A 83 4.46 7.86 -19.00
CA LEU A 83 4.76 7.20 -20.27
C LEU A 83 4.65 8.15 -21.47
N MET A 84 3.74 9.11 -21.43
CA MET A 84 3.54 10.09 -22.51
C MET A 84 4.52 11.26 -22.48
N SER A 85 5.13 11.55 -21.32
CA SER A 85 6.10 12.63 -21.19
C SER A 85 7.52 12.13 -21.51
N PRO A 86 8.22 12.73 -22.49
CA PRO A 86 9.56 12.30 -22.88
C PRO A 86 10.59 12.43 -21.74
N LEU A 87 10.43 13.42 -20.85
CA LEU A 87 11.29 13.60 -19.68
C LEU A 87 11.08 12.50 -18.63
N TYR A 88 9.84 12.11 -18.37
CA TYR A 88 9.57 11.05 -17.40
C TYR A 88 9.89 9.66 -17.95
N LEU A 89 9.77 9.45 -19.26
CA LEU A 89 10.17 8.20 -19.91
C LEU A 89 11.68 7.97 -19.80
N THR A 90 12.49 9.01 -19.97
CA THR A 90 13.95 8.92 -19.80
C THR A 90 14.36 8.68 -18.35
N MET A 91 13.70 9.32 -17.38
CA MET A 91 13.90 9.00 -15.95
C MET A 91 13.50 7.57 -15.62
N LEU A 92 12.35 7.12 -16.12
CA LEU A 92 11.86 5.74 -15.95
C LEU A 92 12.87 4.74 -16.52
N PHE A 93 13.41 4.99 -17.71
CA PHE A 93 14.41 4.13 -18.34
C PHE A 93 15.71 4.04 -17.53
N LEU A 94 16.23 5.15 -17.01
CA LEU A 94 17.41 5.15 -16.15
C LEU A 94 17.15 4.44 -14.81
N ASN A 95 15.97 4.62 -14.24
CA ASN A 95 15.55 3.92 -13.03
C ASN A 95 15.33 2.43 -13.28
N LEU A 96 14.87 2.04 -14.47
CA LEU A 96 14.75 0.64 -14.90
C LEU A 96 16.12 -0.04 -14.96
N ILE A 97 17.13 0.62 -15.54
CA ILE A 97 18.51 0.09 -15.56
C ILE A 97 19.06 -0.07 -14.14
N LYS A 98 18.91 0.97 -13.30
CA LYS A 98 19.38 0.92 -11.90
C LYS A 98 18.68 -0.17 -11.09
N SER A 99 17.36 -0.28 -11.26
CA SER A 99 16.56 -1.32 -10.62
C SER A 99 16.97 -2.71 -11.12
N ALA A 100 17.19 -2.89 -12.42
CA ALA A 100 17.66 -4.15 -12.99
C ALA A 100 18.99 -4.58 -12.37
N ILE A 101 19.98 -3.68 -12.30
CA ILE A 101 21.26 -3.99 -11.65
C ILE A 101 21.04 -4.36 -10.18
N GLY A 102 20.27 -3.57 -9.43
CA GLY A 102 20.00 -3.80 -8.02
C GLY A 102 19.31 -5.14 -7.75
N VAL A 103 18.25 -5.45 -8.49
CA VAL A 103 17.49 -6.70 -8.37
C VAL A 103 18.36 -7.89 -8.73
N MET A 104 19.17 -7.81 -9.80
CA MET A 104 20.09 -8.89 -10.17
C MET A 104 21.15 -9.13 -9.09
N VAL A 105 21.75 -8.06 -8.54
CA VAL A 105 22.71 -8.18 -7.44
C VAL A 105 22.07 -8.85 -6.22
N ILE A 106 20.88 -8.39 -5.81
CA ILE A 106 20.15 -8.99 -4.69
C ILE A 106 19.83 -10.46 -4.98
N TRP A 107 19.37 -10.79 -6.19
CA TRP A 107 19.06 -12.17 -6.58
C TRP A 107 20.26 -13.10 -6.40
N PHE A 108 21.43 -12.72 -6.93
CA PHE A 108 22.64 -13.53 -6.80
C PHE A 108 23.17 -13.58 -5.36
N VAL A 109 23.26 -12.44 -4.67
CA VAL A 109 23.82 -12.35 -3.32
C VAL A 109 22.94 -13.08 -2.31
N SER A 110 21.61 -12.92 -2.38
CA SER A 110 20.67 -13.60 -1.49
C SER A 110 20.71 -15.11 -1.71
N LYS A 111 20.73 -15.58 -2.95
CA LYS A 111 20.86 -17.01 -3.26
C LYS A 111 22.18 -17.59 -2.74
N PHE A 112 23.29 -16.88 -2.98
CA PHE A 112 24.59 -17.29 -2.47
C PHE A 112 24.62 -17.35 -0.92
N ALA A 113 24.07 -16.34 -0.25
CA ALA A 113 24.00 -16.30 1.21
C ALA A 113 23.16 -17.46 1.78
N ILE A 114 21.99 -17.73 1.19
CA ILE A 114 21.14 -18.87 1.59
C ILE A 114 21.88 -20.19 1.40
N PHE A 115 22.58 -20.37 0.27
CA PHE A 115 23.39 -21.56 0.03
C PHE A 115 24.48 -21.75 1.09
N CYS A 116 25.22 -20.70 1.44
CA CYS A 116 26.24 -20.75 2.49
C CYS A 116 25.63 -21.13 3.85
N LEU A 117 24.48 -20.55 4.22
CA LEU A 117 23.79 -20.90 5.47
C LEU A 117 23.36 -22.37 5.49
N MET A 118 22.87 -22.89 4.36
CA MET A 118 22.49 -24.28 4.24
C MET A 118 23.69 -25.22 4.32
N ALA A 119 24.82 -24.87 3.70
CA ALA A 119 26.05 -25.63 3.81
C ALA A 119 26.55 -25.69 5.26
N ILE A 120 26.57 -24.54 5.96
CA ILE A 120 26.96 -24.48 7.38
C ILE A 120 26.02 -25.33 8.25
N ALA A 121 24.71 -25.22 8.05
CA ALA A 121 23.73 -26.04 8.76
C ALA A 121 23.93 -27.54 8.47
N GLY A 122 24.26 -27.89 7.22
CA GLY A 122 24.56 -29.26 6.82
C GLY A 122 25.77 -29.85 7.53
N PHE A 123 26.89 -29.12 7.54
CA PHE A 123 28.08 -29.53 8.26
C PHE A 123 27.87 -29.61 9.78
N THR A 124 27.21 -28.61 10.38
CA THR A 124 27.12 -28.52 11.85
C THR A 124 26.07 -29.45 12.45
N MET A 125 24.92 -29.64 11.79
CA MET A 125 23.80 -30.41 12.32
C MET A 125 23.71 -31.83 11.77
N TYR A 126 24.28 -32.08 10.60
CA TYR A 126 24.12 -33.34 9.87
C TYR A 126 25.45 -33.97 9.42
N ASP A 127 26.59 -33.47 9.93
CA ASP A 127 27.94 -33.98 9.62
C ASP A 127 28.26 -33.98 8.11
N GLY A 128 27.71 -32.99 7.39
CA GLY A 128 27.88 -32.85 5.94
C GLY A 128 27.02 -33.83 5.12
N ASP A 129 26.18 -34.65 5.77
CA ASP A 129 25.30 -35.60 5.11
C ASP A 129 23.94 -34.95 4.76
N TYR A 130 23.85 -34.44 3.54
CA TYR A 130 22.65 -33.78 3.02
C TYR A 130 21.44 -34.72 2.88
N THR A 131 21.62 -36.05 2.90
CA THR A 131 20.51 -37.01 2.82
C THR A 131 19.64 -37.00 4.08
N LYS A 132 20.19 -36.52 5.20
CA LYS A 132 19.50 -36.41 6.49
C LYS A 132 18.67 -35.14 6.61
N PHE A 133 18.67 -34.27 5.61
CA PHE A 133 17.91 -33.03 5.67
C PHE A 133 16.40 -33.31 5.72
N PRO A 134 15.66 -32.55 6.54
CA PRO A 134 14.21 -32.68 6.56
C PRO A 134 13.64 -32.29 5.18
N LYS A 135 12.62 -33.04 4.75
CA LYS A 135 12.02 -32.88 3.41
C LYS A 135 11.58 -31.46 3.08
N SER A 136 11.17 -30.68 4.09
CA SER A 136 10.79 -29.27 3.92
C SER A 136 11.98 -28.41 3.50
N ILE A 137 13.17 -28.60 4.09
CA ILE A 137 14.39 -27.88 3.71
C ILE A 137 14.82 -28.31 2.32
N THR A 138 14.78 -29.62 2.03
CA THR A 138 15.13 -30.14 0.71
C THR A 138 14.22 -29.57 -0.39
N TRP A 139 12.91 -29.50 -0.13
CA TRP A 139 11.94 -28.91 -1.05
C TRP A 139 12.22 -27.42 -1.32
N VAL A 140 12.48 -26.63 -0.27
CA VAL A 140 12.82 -25.21 -0.42
C VAL A 140 14.13 -25.03 -1.21
N ALA A 141 15.15 -25.85 -0.93
CA ALA A 141 16.41 -25.76 -1.66
C ALA A 141 16.23 -26.13 -3.14
N ASN A 142 15.47 -27.17 -3.47
CA ASN A 142 15.23 -27.54 -4.86
C ASN A 142 14.44 -26.45 -5.60
N LEU A 143 13.48 -25.80 -4.94
CA LEU A 143 12.77 -24.65 -5.51
C LEU A 143 13.72 -23.46 -5.78
N LEU A 144 14.67 -23.21 -4.88
CA LEU A 144 15.59 -22.07 -4.97
C LEU A 144 16.80 -22.32 -5.86
N PHE A 145 17.28 -23.55 -5.97
CA PHE A 145 18.57 -23.89 -6.58
C PHE A 145 18.53 -25.07 -7.55
N GLY A 146 17.37 -25.70 -7.73
CA GLY A 146 17.19 -26.88 -8.57
C GLY A 146 17.59 -28.17 -7.88
N ASP A 147 17.29 -29.29 -8.53
CA ASP A 147 17.49 -30.64 -7.96
C ASP A 147 18.98 -31.01 -7.79
N THR A 148 19.89 -30.24 -8.38
CA THR A 148 21.34 -30.49 -8.35
C THR A 148 22.02 -30.03 -7.06
N VAL A 149 21.35 -29.22 -6.22
CA VAL A 149 22.02 -28.56 -5.09
C VAL A 149 22.52 -29.53 -4.01
N PHE A 150 21.84 -30.67 -3.85
CA PHE A 150 22.22 -31.76 -2.93
C PHE A 150 22.86 -32.96 -3.63
N SER A 151 23.22 -32.81 -4.91
CA SER A 151 24.00 -33.83 -5.61
C SER A 151 25.46 -33.82 -5.16
N GLU A 152 26.20 -34.90 -5.40
CA GLU A 152 27.63 -35.00 -5.07
C GLU A 152 28.47 -33.85 -5.68
N THR A 153 28.00 -33.25 -6.78
CA THR A 153 28.67 -32.13 -7.44
C THR A 153 28.38 -30.78 -6.80
N GLY A 154 27.30 -30.66 -6.00
CA GLY A 154 26.98 -29.45 -5.24
C GLY A 154 26.91 -28.16 -6.06
N SER A 155 26.17 -28.16 -7.18
CA SER A 155 26.08 -26.98 -8.07
C SER A 155 24.88 -26.09 -7.76
N ILE A 156 25.14 -24.79 -7.62
CA ILE A 156 24.10 -23.76 -7.48
C ILE A 156 23.57 -23.41 -8.87
N ASN A 157 22.28 -23.69 -9.12
CA ASN A 157 21.59 -23.07 -10.24
C ASN A 157 20.91 -21.79 -9.77
N PHE A 158 21.37 -20.64 -10.28
CA PHE A 158 20.76 -19.35 -9.96
C PHE A 158 19.41 -19.12 -10.64
N PHE A 159 19.09 -19.91 -11.66
CA PHE A 159 17.85 -19.87 -12.43
C PHE A 159 17.28 -21.30 -12.59
N PRO A 160 16.79 -21.92 -11.50
CA PRO A 160 16.23 -23.27 -11.56
C PRO A 160 14.94 -23.34 -12.40
N HIS A 161 14.21 -22.23 -12.50
CA HIS A 161 12.99 -22.11 -13.27
C HIS A 161 13.10 -20.91 -14.21
N PRO A 162 13.92 -20.99 -15.29
CA PRO A 162 14.37 -19.82 -16.03
C PRO A 162 13.25 -18.92 -16.54
N VAL A 163 12.11 -19.49 -16.96
CA VAL A 163 10.94 -18.72 -17.40
C VAL A 163 10.26 -18.02 -16.24
N LEU A 164 9.98 -18.73 -15.14
CA LEU A 164 9.32 -18.16 -13.96
C LEU A 164 10.21 -17.12 -13.26
N ASP A 165 11.50 -17.43 -13.12
CA ASP A 165 12.50 -16.55 -12.53
C ASP A 165 12.60 -15.24 -13.34
N ALA A 166 12.65 -15.33 -14.68
CA ALA A 166 12.67 -14.14 -15.55
C ALA A 166 11.40 -13.28 -15.39
N TRP A 167 10.23 -13.89 -15.29
CA TRP A 167 8.98 -13.16 -15.04
C TRP A 167 8.97 -12.47 -13.67
N ILE A 168 9.34 -13.19 -12.60
CA ILE A 168 9.38 -12.64 -11.24
C ILE A 168 10.35 -11.47 -11.17
N ILE A 169 11.58 -11.66 -11.67
CA ILE A 169 12.62 -10.63 -11.69
C ILE A 169 12.16 -9.44 -12.54
N GLY A 170 11.63 -9.68 -13.73
CA GLY A 170 11.14 -8.63 -14.62
C GLY A 170 10.03 -7.78 -14.00
N ILE A 171 9.04 -8.42 -13.37
CA ILE A 171 7.95 -7.72 -12.68
C ILE A 171 8.49 -6.86 -11.53
N VAL A 172 9.37 -7.42 -10.70
CA VAL A 172 9.96 -6.69 -9.57
C VAL A 172 10.79 -5.49 -10.04
N ILE A 173 11.57 -5.64 -11.12
CA ILE A 173 12.33 -4.54 -11.72
C ILE A 173 11.39 -3.41 -12.18
N VAL A 174 10.33 -3.75 -12.92
CA VAL A 174 9.37 -2.74 -13.41
C VAL A 174 8.67 -2.05 -12.24
N LEU A 175 8.23 -2.79 -11.22
CA LEU A 175 7.56 -2.21 -10.05
C LEU A 175 8.48 -1.26 -9.28
N LEU A 176 9.73 -1.66 -9.00
CA LEU A 176 10.70 -0.81 -8.31
C LEU A 176 11.07 0.42 -9.15
N ALA A 177 11.25 0.26 -10.46
CA ALA A 177 11.52 1.39 -11.35
C ALA A 177 10.37 2.39 -11.36
N LEU A 178 9.12 1.93 -11.38
CA LEU A 178 7.93 2.77 -11.28
C LEU A 178 7.85 3.48 -9.94
N LEU A 179 8.04 2.75 -8.83
CA LEU A 179 8.03 3.32 -7.47
C LEU A 179 9.05 4.46 -7.32
N VAL A 180 10.31 4.23 -7.72
CA VAL A 180 11.37 5.25 -7.63
C VAL A 180 11.11 6.43 -8.56
N THR A 181 10.46 6.20 -9.70
CA THR A 181 10.10 7.27 -10.62
C THR A 181 8.99 8.14 -10.03
N PHE A 182 7.91 7.54 -9.51
CA PHE A 182 6.82 8.30 -8.91
C PHE A 182 7.22 9.03 -7.62
N SER A 183 8.06 8.43 -6.77
CA SER A 183 8.51 9.08 -5.53
C SER A 183 9.26 10.39 -5.81
N LYS A 184 10.06 10.45 -6.88
CA LYS A 184 10.77 11.66 -7.28
C LYS A 184 9.87 12.73 -7.92
N VAL A 185 8.81 12.32 -8.60
CA VAL A 185 7.85 13.28 -9.18
C VAL A 185 7.08 14.03 -8.09
N GLU A 186 6.80 13.38 -6.97
CA GLU A 186 6.13 14.00 -5.83
C GLU A 186 7.00 15.04 -5.12
N GLU A 187 8.32 14.84 -5.05
CA GLU A 187 9.26 15.82 -4.50
C GLU A 187 9.40 17.10 -5.34
N TYR A 188 9.28 17.00 -6.67
CA TYR A 188 9.37 18.17 -7.57
C TYR A 188 8.09 19.02 -7.63
N ASN A 189 6.95 18.49 -7.15
CA ASN A 189 5.66 19.17 -7.13
C ASN A 189 5.26 19.71 -5.74
N LYS A 190 6.17 19.64 -4.76
CA LYS A 190 6.07 20.34 -3.47
C LYS A 190 6.92 21.60 -3.48
#